data_AF-A0A0F9MVT8-F1
#
_entry.id   AF-A0A0F9MVT8-F1
#
_cell.length_a   1.000
_cell.length_b   1.000
_cell.length_c   1.000
_cell.angle_alpha   90.00
_cell.angle_beta   90.00
_cell.angle_gamma   90.00
#
_symmetry.space_group_name_H-M   'P 1'
#
loop_
_entity.id
_entity.type
_entity.pdbx_description
1 polymer ?
#
loop_
_entity_poly.entity_id
_entity_poly.type
_entity_poly.pdbx_seq_one_letter_code
_entity_poly.pdbx_strand_id
1 'polypeptide(L)'
;MTNLKAFVANEDFSGGAGLPTGDTILDLTTTQVSPEDYEGKPRWKLTTADKVEYFVPKTVMNGIKNAVAKDFGFARVTRTGESKNDTQYTVVGIKDGGQ
;
A
#
# COMPACT_ATOMS: atom_id res chain seq x y z
N MET A 1 -6.89 -11.56 10.39
CA MET A 1 -6.43 -10.71 9.27
C MET A 1 -7.48 -9.63 9.05
N THR A 2 -7.07 -8.36 9.03
CA THR A 2 -7.97 -7.21 8.86
C THR A 2 -7.85 -6.72 7.42
N ASN A 3 -8.95 -6.32 6.78
CA ASN A 3 -8.88 -5.71 5.45
C ASN A 3 -8.28 -4.29 5.53
N LEU A 4 -7.73 -3.83 4.40
CA LEU A 4 -6.96 -2.60 4.30
C LEU A 4 -7.80 -1.37 4.72
N LYS A 5 -9.05 -1.28 4.27
CA LYS A 5 -9.97 -0.19 4.63
C LYS A 5 -10.19 -0.09 6.15
N ALA A 6 -10.40 -1.22 6.85
CA ALA A 6 -10.64 -1.23 8.30
C ALA A 6 -9.37 -0.98 9.13
N PHE A 7 -8.20 -1.43 8.65
CA PHE A 7 -6.92 -1.25 9.35
C PHE A 7 -6.42 0.20 9.28
N VAL A 8 -6.54 0.84 8.11
CA VAL A 8 -6.04 2.20 7.86
C VAL A 8 -6.72 3.26 8.73
N ALA A 9 -7.92 2.99 9.23
CA ALA A 9 -8.65 3.90 10.11
C ALA A 9 -7.99 4.09 11.49
N ASN A 10 -7.16 3.14 11.95
CA ASN A 10 -6.78 3.04 13.37
C ASN A 10 -5.28 3.09 13.68
N GLU A 11 -4.39 3.14 12.69
CA GLU A 11 -2.96 2.88 12.91
C GLU A 11 -2.03 4.02 12.47
N ASP A 12 -0.90 4.16 13.20
CA ASP A 12 0.24 5.00 12.84
C ASP A 12 1.38 4.14 12.26
N PHE A 13 2.06 4.70 11.27
CA PHE A 13 2.82 3.91 10.31
C PHE A 13 4.33 4.28 10.34
N SER A 14 5.29 3.35 10.35
CA SER A 14 6.75 3.57 10.08
C SER A 14 7.36 2.52 9.11
N GLY A 15 8.36 2.87 8.28
CA GLY A 15 8.50 2.28 6.93
C GLY A 15 9.80 1.57 6.49
N GLY A 16 9.86 1.29 5.17
CA GLY A 16 11.01 0.88 4.32
C GLY A 16 10.57 0.00 3.11
N ALA A 17 11.54 -0.65 2.40
CA ALA A 17 11.43 -1.54 1.21
C ALA A 17 10.02 -1.93 0.73
N GLY A 18 9.74 -1.56 -0.53
CA GLY A 18 8.38 -1.43 -1.04
C GLY A 18 8.04 -2.27 -2.27
N LEU A 19 7.04 -1.80 -3.00
CA LEU A 19 6.46 -2.42 -4.20
C LEU A 19 7.45 -2.60 -5.36
N PRO A 20 7.16 -3.47 -6.35
CA PRO A 20 7.91 -3.50 -7.61
C PRO A 20 7.86 -2.15 -8.34
N THR A 21 8.85 -1.88 -9.19
CA THR A 21 8.84 -0.69 -10.05
C THR A 21 7.67 -0.74 -11.03
N GLY A 22 7.03 0.40 -11.27
CA GLY A 22 5.84 0.51 -12.10
C GLY A 22 4.54 0.62 -11.29
N ASP A 23 3.42 0.33 -11.94
CA ASP A 23 2.10 0.44 -11.34
C ASP A 23 1.71 -0.86 -10.63
N THR A 24 1.25 -0.72 -9.39
CA THR A 24 0.51 -1.77 -8.67
C THR A 24 -0.88 -1.25 -8.35
N ILE A 25 -1.92 -1.98 -8.77
CA ILE A 25 -3.31 -1.67 -8.41
C ILE A 25 -3.70 -2.47 -7.18
N LEU A 26 -4.12 -1.77 -6.13
CA LEU A 26 -4.60 -2.36 -4.89
C LEU A 26 -6.11 -2.18 -4.80
N ASP A 27 -6.84 -3.28 -4.66
CA ASP A 27 -8.24 -3.26 -4.24
C ASP A 27 -8.30 -3.01 -2.73
N LEU A 28 -8.83 -1.84 -2.33
CA LEU A 28 -8.83 -1.39 -0.95
C LEU A 28 -9.83 -2.17 -0.07
N THR A 29 -10.75 -2.89 -0.69
CA THR A 29 -11.82 -3.64 -0.04
C THR A 29 -11.41 -5.08 0.26
N THR A 30 -10.61 -5.69 -0.63
CA THR A 30 -10.21 -7.10 -0.52
C THR A 30 -8.77 -7.30 -0.08
N THR A 31 -7.88 -6.31 -0.28
CA THR A 31 -6.49 -6.39 0.21
C THR A 31 -6.48 -6.49 1.73
N GLN A 32 -5.80 -7.50 2.25
CA GLN A 32 -5.55 -7.66 3.67
C GLN A 32 -4.27 -6.96 4.06
N VAL A 33 -4.15 -6.58 5.32
CA VAL A 33 -2.96 -5.93 5.85
C VAL A 33 -2.61 -6.42 7.24
N SER A 34 -1.31 -6.57 7.48
CA SER A 34 -0.76 -6.91 8.79
C SER A 34 0.53 -6.12 9.06
N PRO A 35 0.76 -5.66 10.31
CA PRO A 35 2.06 -5.19 10.72
C PRO A 35 3.06 -6.36 10.67
N GLU A 36 4.26 -6.13 10.15
CA GLU A 36 5.30 -7.14 10.03
C GLU A 36 6.68 -6.51 10.24
N ASP A 37 7.62 -7.27 10.81
CA ASP A 37 8.98 -6.80 11.01
C ASP A 37 9.86 -7.16 9.81
N TYR A 38 10.13 -6.14 8.99
CA TYR A 38 11.00 -6.05 7.82
C TYR A 38 12.50 -5.87 8.14
N GLU A 39 13.31 -6.90 8.41
CA GLU A 39 14.75 -6.72 8.74
C GLU A 39 15.01 -5.81 9.96
N GLY A 40 14.24 -5.99 11.05
CA GLY A 40 14.33 -5.17 12.27
C GLY A 40 13.75 -3.77 12.10
N LYS A 41 12.91 -3.57 11.07
CA LYS A 41 12.18 -2.33 10.83
C LYS A 41 10.69 -2.65 10.70
N PRO A 42 9.82 -1.97 11.44
CA PRO A 42 8.37 -2.12 11.28
C PRO A 42 7.96 -1.82 9.83
N ARG A 43 7.07 -2.65 9.28
CA ARG A 43 6.45 -2.58 7.94
C ARG A 43 4.99 -2.98 8.00
N TRP A 44 4.29 -2.79 6.87
CA TRP A 44 3.03 -3.48 6.61
C TRP A 44 3.19 -4.40 5.44
N LYS A 45 2.73 -5.63 5.65
CA LYS A 45 2.45 -6.56 4.59
C LYS A 45 1.04 -6.32 4.07
N LEU A 46 0.92 -6.13 2.77
CA LEU A 46 -0.33 -6.13 2.02
C LEU A 46 -0.46 -7.49 1.34
N THR A 47 -1.58 -8.17 1.53
CA THR A 47 -1.89 -9.44 0.85
C THR A 47 -3.12 -9.23 -0.01
N THR A 48 -2.95 -9.27 -1.32
CA THR A 48 -4.06 -9.14 -2.28
C THR A 48 -4.97 -10.37 -2.27
N ALA A 49 -6.15 -10.25 -2.90
CA ALA A 49 -7.07 -11.38 -3.08
C ALA A 49 -6.41 -12.58 -3.81
N ASP A 50 -5.50 -12.28 -4.73
CA ASP A 50 -4.71 -13.28 -5.49
C ASP A 50 -3.53 -13.84 -4.69
N LYS A 51 -3.45 -13.55 -3.38
CA LYS A 51 -2.40 -13.96 -2.45
C LYS A 51 -1.00 -13.42 -2.79
N VAL A 52 -0.92 -12.37 -3.59
CA VAL A 52 0.34 -11.65 -3.80
C VAL A 52 0.61 -10.81 -2.57
N GLU A 53 1.80 -10.97 -2.01
CA GLU A 53 2.26 -10.26 -0.82
C GLU A 53 3.21 -9.11 -1.21
N TYR A 54 2.97 -7.93 -0.64
CA TYR A 54 3.81 -6.75 -0.80
C TYR A 54 4.16 -6.17 0.56
N PHE A 55 5.37 -5.65 0.70
CA PHE A 55 5.73 -4.81 1.84
C PHE A 55 5.67 -3.35 1.40
N VAL A 56 5.15 -2.45 2.22
CA VAL A 56 5.02 -1.03 1.85
C VAL A 56 5.53 -0.08 2.94
N PRO A 57 6.07 1.10 2.57
CA PRO A 57 6.48 2.14 3.51
C PRO A 57 5.32 3.04 3.95
N LYS A 58 5.55 3.86 5.00
CA LYS A 58 4.54 4.75 5.60
C LYS A 58 3.91 5.67 4.56
N THR A 59 4.74 6.20 3.66
CA THR A 59 4.32 7.13 2.62
C THR A 59 3.24 6.54 1.72
N VAL A 60 3.34 5.26 1.38
CA VAL A 60 2.32 4.54 0.61
C VAL A 60 1.04 4.37 1.43
N MET A 61 1.15 3.98 2.72
CA MET A 61 -0.01 3.84 3.60
C MET A 61 -0.76 5.16 3.82
N ASN A 62 -0.06 6.29 3.92
CA ASN A 62 -0.68 7.61 4.01
C ASN A 62 -1.45 7.96 2.72
N GLY A 63 -0.88 7.63 1.55
CA GLY A 63 -1.56 7.78 0.26
C GLY A 63 -2.83 6.93 0.18
N ILE A 64 -2.77 5.68 0.64
CA ILE A 64 -3.93 4.77 0.72
C ILE A 64 -4.99 5.33 1.69
N LYS A 65 -4.58 5.89 2.83
CA LYS A 65 -5.50 6.55 3.79
C LYS A 65 -6.28 7.69 3.15
N ASN A 66 -5.61 8.51 2.34
CA ASN A 66 -6.28 9.57 1.60
C ASN A 66 -7.25 9.02 0.53
N ALA A 67 -6.92 7.89 -0.11
CA ALA A 67 -7.82 7.24 -1.06
C ALA A 67 -9.06 6.67 -0.36
N VAL A 68 -8.89 6.01 0.79
CA VAL A 68 -9.98 5.51 1.63
C VAL A 68 -10.88 6.65 2.13
N ALA A 69 -10.29 7.75 2.61
CA ALA A 69 -11.06 8.91 3.09
C ALA A 69 -11.91 9.58 2.00
N LYS A 70 -11.53 9.43 0.73
CA LYS A 70 -12.27 9.89 -0.45
C LYS A 70 -13.23 8.84 -1.03
N ASP A 71 -13.39 7.72 -0.32
CA ASP A 71 -14.25 6.58 -0.68
C ASP A 71 -13.95 5.97 -2.06
N PHE A 72 -12.66 5.88 -2.42
CA PHE A 72 -12.25 5.10 -3.59
C PHE A 72 -12.29 3.58 -3.29
N GLY A 73 -12.64 2.79 -4.30
CA GLY A 73 -12.58 1.31 -4.23
C GLY A 73 -11.17 0.77 -4.43
N PHE A 74 -10.32 1.50 -5.15
CA PHE A 74 -8.97 1.07 -5.52
C PHE A 74 -7.94 2.18 -5.29
N ALA A 75 -6.67 1.80 -5.15
CA ALA A 75 -5.53 2.72 -5.20
C ALA A 75 -4.49 2.20 -6.20
N ARG A 76 -4.08 3.05 -7.14
CA ARG A 76 -2.88 2.84 -7.93
C ARG A 76 -1.69 3.37 -7.15
N VAL A 77 -0.72 2.50 -6.91
CA VAL A 77 0.57 2.86 -6.34
C VAL A 77 1.63 2.72 -7.43
N THR A 78 2.19 3.84 -7.85
CA THR A 78 3.28 3.87 -8.83
C THR A 78 4.60 4.03 -8.09
N ARG A 79 5.50 3.04 -8.22
CA ARG A 79 6.88 3.17 -7.78
C ARG A 79 7.78 3.53 -8.95
N THR A 80 8.49 4.64 -8.83
CA THR A 80 9.57 5.02 -9.75
C THR A 80 10.91 4.89 -9.06
N GLY A 81 12.00 4.74 -9.84
CA GLY A 81 13.36 4.59 -9.33
C GLY A 81 13.74 3.14 -9.03
N GLU A 82 15.04 2.85 -9.10
CA GLU A 82 15.57 1.48 -9.02
C GLU A 82 16.34 1.22 -7.72
N SER A 83 16.79 2.27 -7.05
CA SER A 83 17.54 2.22 -5.79
C SER A 83 16.77 2.84 -4.62
N LYS A 84 17.28 2.68 -3.40
CA LYS A 84 16.69 3.31 -2.22
C LYS A 84 16.69 4.85 -2.28
N ASN A 85 17.65 5.45 -2.98
CA ASN A 85 17.87 6.90 -2.97
C ASN A 85 17.05 7.66 -4.01
N ASP A 86 16.57 6.97 -5.05
CA ASP A 86 15.73 7.51 -6.12
C ASP A 86 14.32 6.92 -6.12
N THR A 87 14.04 5.93 -5.26
CA THR A 87 12.70 5.36 -5.13
C THR A 87 11.70 6.42 -4.66
N GLN A 88 10.68 6.66 -5.47
CA GLN A 88 9.52 7.49 -5.11
C GLN A 88 8.24 6.68 -5.26
N TYR A 89 7.24 7.03 -4.45
CA TYR A 89 5.91 6.44 -4.52
C TYR A 89 4.88 7.52 -4.78
N THR A 90 4.06 7.31 -5.79
CA THR A 90 2.83 8.09 -6.01
C THR A 90 1.64 7.20 -5.73
N VAL A 91 0.66 7.69 -4.97
CA VAL A 91 -0.58 6.95 -4.69
C VAL A 91 -1.76 7.77 -5.18
N VAL A 92 -2.56 7.18 -6.06
CA VAL A 92 -3.75 7.81 -6.63
C VAL A 92 -4.94 6.89 -6.38
N GLY A 93 -5.98 7.40 -5.71
CA GLY A 93 -7.25 6.69 -5.61
C GLY A 93 -7.96 6.68 -6.97
N ILE A 94 -8.49 5.52 -7.37
CA ILE A 94 -9.23 5.36 -8.63
C ILE A 94 -10.57 4.69 -8.35
N LYS A 95 -11.59 5.05 -9.15
CA LYS A 95 -12.96 4.57 -8.95
C LYS A 95 -13.16 3.14 -9.44
N ASP A 96 -12.49 2.78 -10.54
CA ASP A 96 -12.54 1.46 -11.16
C ASP A 96 -11.12 0.89 -11.25
N GLY A 97 -10.95 -0.42 -10.98
CA GLY A 97 -9.65 -1.11 -11.01
C GLY A 97 -9.09 -1.37 -12.41
N GLY A 98 -9.75 -0.86 -13.45
CA GLY A 98 -9.34 -0.97 -14.85
C GLY A 98 -8.59 0.28 -15.29
N GLN A 99 -7.27 0.11 -15.48
CA GLN A 99 -6.28 0.99 -16.15
C GLN A 99 -6.44 2.52 -16.07
#